data_AF-A0A4Z0KZX9-F1
#
_entry.id   AF-A0A4Z0KZX9-F1
#
_cell.length_a   1.000
_cell.length_b   1.000
_cell.length_c   1.000
_cell.angle_alpha   90.00
_cell.angle_beta   90.00
_cell.angle_gamma   90.00
#
_symmetry.space_group_name_H-M   'P 1'
#
loop_
_entity.id
_entity.type
_entity.pdbx_description
1 polymer ?
#
loop_
_entity_poly.entity_id
_entity_poly.type
_entity_poly.pdbx_seq_one_letter_code
_entity_poly.pdbx_strand_id
1 'polypeptide(L)'
;MKPQIYHVDAFTSEPFRGNSAGVVLHADTLSDAQMQLIARELRHSETAFLLKSEESDVHIRYFTPTVEVPICGHATVEAHYVRATVLGFGNTTVWQ
;
A
#
# COMPACT_ATOMS: atom_id res chain seq x y z
N MET A 1 -7.17 7.93 -12.32
CA MET A 1 -5.72 8.11 -12.53
C MET A 1 -5.12 6.75 -12.87
N LYS A 2 -3.93 6.69 -13.48
CA LYS A 2 -3.28 5.40 -13.77
C LYS A 2 -2.72 4.82 -12.46
N PRO A 3 -2.85 3.50 -12.21
CA PRO A 3 -2.21 2.84 -11.06
C PRO A 3 -0.69 3.04 -11.09
N GLN A 4 -0.10 3.25 -9.92
CA GLN A 4 1.35 3.43 -9.73
C GLN A 4 1.84 2.50 -8.64
N ILE A 5 2.99 1.87 -8.88
CA ILE A 5 3.60 0.92 -7.94
C ILE A 5 4.83 1.58 -7.29
N TYR A 6 4.92 1.44 -5.97
CA TYR A 6 6.03 1.87 -5.15
C TYR A 6 6.57 0.68 -4.37
N HIS A 7 7.89 0.62 -4.21
CA HIS A 7 8.58 -0.26 -3.29
C HIS A 7 9.09 0.62 -2.16
N VAL A 8 8.67 0.32 -0.94
CA VAL A 8 9.08 1.07 0.25
C VAL A 8 9.58 0.08 1.29
N ASP A 9 10.48 0.53 2.15
CA ASP A 9 10.95 -0.20 3.31
C ASP A 9 10.38 0.47 4.58
N ALA A 10 9.45 -0.19 5.26
CA ALA A 10 8.88 0.28 6.52
C ALA A 10 9.91 0.29 7.65
N PHE A 11 9.72 1.19 8.61
CA PHE A 11 10.50 1.29 9.86
C PHE A 11 12.00 1.55 9.68
N THR A 12 12.38 2.11 8.55
CA THR A 12 13.75 2.53 8.26
C THR A 12 13.75 3.81 7.42
N SER A 13 14.85 4.54 7.45
CA SER A 13 15.18 5.60 6.48
C SER A 13 16.37 5.22 5.59
N GLU A 14 16.99 4.07 5.84
CA GLU A 14 18.06 3.49 5.03
C GLU A 14 17.48 2.47 4.05
N PRO A 15 17.80 2.55 2.75
CA PRO A 15 17.38 1.54 1.76
C PRO A 15 17.87 0.14 2.11
N PHE A 16 17.08 -0.88 1.76
CA PHE A 16 17.39 -2.31 1.97
C PHE A 16 17.48 -2.73 3.44
N ARG A 17 16.79 -2.00 4.32
CA ARG A 17 16.65 -2.29 5.75
C ARG A 17 15.17 -2.31 6.13
N GLY A 18 14.84 -2.62 7.37
CA GLY A 18 13.44 -2.62 7.81
C GLY A 18 12.64 -3.77 7.19
N ASN A 19 11.37 -3.51 6.89
CA ASN A 19 10.47 -4.50 6.30
C ASN A 19 9.82 -3.96 5.03
N SER A 20 10.08 -4.59 3.89
CA SER A 20 9.63 -4.10 2.58
C SER A 20 8.21 -4.55 2.24
N ALA A 21 7.40 -3.66 1.70
CA ALA A 21 6.19 -4.05 0.98
C ALA A 21 5.95 -3.23 -0.30
N GLY A 22 5.08 -3.79 -1.13
CA GLY A 22 4.60 -3.12 -2.33
C GLY A 22 3.45 -2.16 -1.99
N VAL A 23 3.41 -0.98 -2.60
CA VAL A 23 2.28 -0.05 -2.47
C VAL A 23 1.76 0.32 -3.85
N VAL A 24 0.46 0.10 -4.08
CA VAL A 24 -0.22 0.46 -5.32
C VAL A 24 -1.17 1.62 -5.06
N LEU A 25 -0.79 2.79 -5.58
CA LEU A 25 -1.60 4.01 -5.52
C LEU A 25 -2.60 4.06 -6.68
N HIS A 26 -3.81 4.58 -6.42
CA HIS A 26 -4.91 4.69 -7.40
C HIS A 26 -5.41 3.32 -7.91
N ALA A 27 -5.66 2.39 -6.99
CA ALA A 27 -6.05 1.02 -7.31
C ALA A 27 -7.55 0.84 -7.63
N ASP A 28 -8.34 1.92 -7.69
CA ASP A 28 -9.80 1.90 -7.86
C ASP A 28 -10.29 1.12 -9.09
N THR A 29 -9.47 1.03 -10.14
CA THR A 29 -9.83 0.36 -11.40
C THR A 29 -9.37 -1.09 -11.49
N LEU A 30 -8.69 -1.59 -10.46
CA LEU A 30 -8.18 -2.96 -10.44
C LEU A 30 -9.27 -3.91 -9.89
N SER A 31 -9.42 -5.07 -10.51
CA SER A 31 -10.21 -6.15 -9.93
C SER A 31 -9.41 -6.91 -8.87
N ASP A 32 -10.10 -7.66 -8.02
CA ASP A 32 -9.51 -8.52 -7.00
C ASP A 32 -8.48 -9.49 -7.58
N ALA A 33 -8.80 -10.09 -8.73
CA ALA A 33 -7.89 -10.99 -9.44
C ALA A 33 -6.64 -10.24 -9.93
N GLN A 34 -6.78 -9.00 -10.39
CA GLN A 34 -5.62 -8.18 -10.79
C GLN A 34 -4.77 -7.79 -9.59
N MET A 35 -5.37 -7.39 -8.47
CA MET A 35 -4.64 -7.08 -7.22
C MET A 35 -3.84 -8.30 -6.74
N GLN A 36 -4.47 -9.48 -6.71
CA GLN A 36 -3.79 -10.72 -6.33
C GLN A 36 -2.64 -11.08 -7.28
N LEU A 37 -2.83 -10.92 -8.60
CA LEU A 37 -1.77 -11.17 -9.59
C LEU A 37 -0.61 -10.19 -9.46
N ILE A 38 -0.88 -8.92 -9.17
CA ILE A 38 0.14 -7.89 -8.92
C ILE A 38 0.91 -8.24 -7.65
N ALA A 39 0.23 -8.53 -6.54
CA ALA A 39 0.89 -8.92 -5.29
C ALA A 39 1.80 -10.15 -5.48
N ARG A 40 1.32 -11.14 -6.26
CA ARG A 40 2.12 -12.32 -6.63
C ARG A 40 3.35 -11.96 -7.45
N GLU A 41 3.25 -11.03 -8.39
CA GLU A 41 4.36 -10.60 -9.25
C GLU A 41 5.44 -9.86 -8.44
N LEU A 42 5.02 -9.00 -7.50
CA LEU A 42 5.93 -8.18 -6.69
C LEU A 42 6.70 -8.99 -5.64
N ARG A 43 6.15 -10.12 -5.16
CA ARG A 43 6.82 -11.07 -4.25
C ARG A 43 7.30 -10.47 -2.91
N HIS A 44 6.70 -9.36 -2.48
CA HIS A 44 6.80 -8.90 -1.10
C HIS A 44 5.99 -9.79 -0.16
N SER A 45 6.20 -9.67 1.15
CA SER A 45 5.34 -10.33 2.15
C SER A 45 3.89 -9.87 1.97
N GLU A 46 3.68 -8.56 1.77
CA GLU A 46 2.39 -7.96 1.48
C GLU A 46 2.50 -6.86 0.42
N THR A 47 1.38 -6.54 -0.20
CA THR A 47 1.19 -5.39 -1.08
C THR A 47 -0.09 -4.65 -0.66
N ALA A 48 0.02 -3.36 -0.38
CA ALA A 48 -1.10 -2.49 -0.04
C ALA A 48 -1.66 -1.80 -1.28
N PHE A 49 -2.97 -1.88 -1.50
CA PHE A 49 -3.68 -1.23 -2.59
C PHE A 49 -4.54 -0.10 -2.03
N LEU A 50 -4.30 1.13 -2.47
CA LEU A 50 -5.05 2.31 -2.02
C LEU A 50 -6.22 2.60 -2.96
N LEU A 51 -7.42 2.53 -2.40
CA LEU A 51 -8.69 2.84 -3.03
C LEU A 51 -9.33 4.06 -2.38
N LYS A 52 -10.25 4.70 -3.10
CA LYS A 52 -11.14 5.71 -2.54
C LYS A 52 -12.12 5.06 -1.56
N SER A 53 -12.53 5.85 -0.57
CA SER A 53 -13.60 5.50 0.38
C SER A 53 -14.59 6.65 0.45
N GLU A 54 -15.87 6.33 0.64
CA GLU A 54 -16.93 7.31 0.90
C GLU A 54 -17.06 7.61 2.41
N GLU A 55 -16.55 6.72 3.27
CA GLU A 55 -16.71 6.78 4.74
C GLU A 55 -15.40 7.11 5.48
N SER A 56 -14.27 7.17 4.77
CA SER A 56 -12.94 7.38 5.35
C SER A 56 -12.01 8.10 4.39
N ASP A 57 -10.84 8.54 4.87
CA ASP A 57 -9.86 9.25 4.03
C ASP A 57 -9.25 8.38 2.91
N VAL A 58 -9.23 7.06 3.10
CA VAL A 58 -8.72 6.05 2.17
C VAL A 58 -9.24 4.67 2.56
N HIS A 59 -9.48 3.79 1.60
CA HIS A 59 -9.69 2.37 1.83
C HIS A 59 -8.43 1.61 1.37
N ILE A 60 -7.88 0.73 2.21
CA ILE A 60 -6.67 -0.02 1.89
C ILE A 60 -6.98 -1.51 1.95
N ARG A 61 -6.62 -2.24 0.89
CA ARG A 61 -6.64 -3.70 0.84
C ARG A 61 -5.22 -4.24 0.85
N TYR A 62 -5.02 -5.39 1.48
CA TYR A 62 -3.69 -5.97 1.69
C TYR A 62 -3.66 -7.37 1.11
N PHE A 63 -2.68 -7.64 0.26
CA PHE A 63 -2.52 -8.96 -0.36
C PHE A 63 -1.12 -9.49 -0.11
N THR A 64 -1.04 -10.72 0.37
CA THR A 64 0.17 -11.53 0.23
C THR A 64 0.25 -12.05 -1.22
N PRO A 65 1.35 -12.69 -1.64
CA PRO A 65 1.44 -13.30 -2.96
C PRO A 65 0.37 -14.35 -3.27
N THR A 66 -0.34 -14.87 -2.26
CA THR A 66 -1.29 -15.98 -2.41
C THR A 66 -2.71 -15.68 -1.96
N VAL A 67 -2.92 -14.71 -1.06
CA VAL A 67 -4.24 -14.41 -0.49
C VAL A 67 -4.35 -12.98 0.02
N GLU A 68 -5.57 -12.45 0.03
CA GLU A 68 -5.92 -11.22 0.74
C GLU A 68 -5.87 -11.42 2.27
N VAL A 69 -5.38 -10.41 2.98
CA VAL A 69 -5.35 -10.37 4.46
C VAL A 69 -6.07 -9.12 4.96
N PRO A 70 -6.70 -9.17 6.15
CA PRO A 70 -7.56 -8.09 6.61
C PRO A 70 -6.77 -6.80 6.94
N ILE A 71 -5.54 -6.93 7.43
CA ILE A 71 -4.68 -5.80 7.80
C ILE A 71 -3.22 -6.25 7.86
N CYS A 72 -2.29 -5.35 7.55
CA CYS A 72 -0.85 -5.56 7.75
C CYS A 72 -0.16 -4.26 8.19
N GLY A 73 0.42 -4.23 9.39
CA GLY A 73 0.90 -3.00 10.02
C GLY A 73 2.02 -2.29 9.25
N HIS A 74 3.04 -3.00 8.76
CA HIS A 74 4.14 -2.36 8.04
C HIS A 74 3.69 -1.83 6.66
N ALA A 75 2.87 -2.61 5.95
CA ALA A 75 2.27 -2.19 4.68
C ALA A 75 1.33 -0.99 4.85
N THR A 76 0.66 -0.85 5.99
CA THR A 76 -0.11 0.36 6.32
C THR A 76 0.81 1.58 6.48
N VAL A 77 1.93 1.45 7.19
CA VAL A 77 2.90 2.55 7.36
C VAL A 77 3.43 3.02 6.01
N GLU A 78 3.81 2.09 5.14
CA GLU A 78 4.29 2.40 3.79
C GLU A 78 3.20 3.04 2.92
N ALA A 79 1.97 2.51 2.97
CA ALA A 79 0.84 3.06 2.24
C ALA A 79 0.60 4.54 2.60
N HIS A 80 0.63 4.87 3.90
CA HIS A 80 0.48 6.26 4.35
C HIS A 80 1.71 7.12 4.05
N TYR A 81 2.92 6.56 4.10
CA TYR A 81 4.14 7.26 3.68
C TYR A 81 4.08 7.66 2.20
N VAL A 82 3.73 6.72 1.31
CA VAL A 82 3.54 7.00 -0.12
C VAL A 82 2.42 8.00 -0.34
N ARG A 83 1.26 7.80 0.30
CA ARG A 83 0.11 8.70 0.19
C ARG A 83 0.48 10.13 0.61
N ALA A 84 1.17 10.29 1.74
CA ALA A 84 1.60 11.60 2.22
C ALA A 84 2.61 12.26 1.29
N THR A 85 3.62 11.51 0.85
CA THR A 85 4.69 12.03 -0.03
C THR A 85 4.15 12.43 -1.39
N VAL A 86 3.32 11.60 -2.02
CA VAL A 86 2.81 11.83 -3.38
C VAL A 86 1.72 12.90 -3.41
N LEU A 87 0.85 12.95 -2.40
CA LEU A 87 -0.24 13.93 -2.34
C LEU A 87 0.17 15.25 -1.65
N GLY A 88 1.41 15.34 -1.15
CA GLY A 88 1.94 16.55 -0.52
C GLY A 88 1.33 16.84 0.85
N PHE A 89 0.98 15.81 1.61
CA PHE A 89 0.59 16.01 3.00
C PHE A 89 1.82 16.36 3.83
N GLY A 90 1.70 17.41 4.66
CA GLY A 90 2.69 17.71 5.69
C GLY A 90 2.61 16.71 6.85
N ASN A 91 3.13 17.12 8.02
CA ASN A 91 2.94 16.33 9.23
C ASN A 91 1.45 16.18 9.54
N THR A 92 0.96 14.95 9.48
CA THR A 92 -0.44 14.62 9.74
C THR A 92 -0.53 13.41 10.66
N THR A 93 -1.58 13.37 11.48
CA THR A 93 -1.94 12.19 12.25
C THR A 93 -2.88 11.33 11.42
N VAL A 94 -2.62 10.02 11.37
CA VAL A 94 -3.51 9.03 10.75
C VAL A 94 -4.28 8.34 11.87
N TRP A 95 -5.60 8.27 11.70
CA TRP A 95 -6.48 7.49 12.57
C TRP A 95 -6.89 6.24 11.80
N GLN A 96 -6.73 5.07 12.44
CA GLN A 96 -6.99 3.77 11.84
C GLN A 96 -7.99 3.00 12.69
#